data_AF-A0A523SSF9-F1
#
_entry.id   AF-A0A523SSF9-F1
#
_cell.length_a   1.000
_cell.length_b   1.000
_cell.length_c   1.000
_cell.angle_alpha   90.00
_cell.angle_beta   90.00
_cell.angle_gamma   90.00
#
_symmetry.space_group_name_H-M   'P 1'
#
loop_
_entity.id
_entity.type
_entity.pdbx_description
1 polymer ?
#
loop_
_entity_poly.entity_id
_entity_poly.type
_entity_poly.pdbx_seq_one_letter_code
_entity_poly.pdbx_strand_id
1 'polypeptide(L)'
;MPLNQAVSFKAVVQKNRRIHIPVLVRWRFKLESGEVFKVHLKFGHRYEMFYGRMGTDGRLTVPKVTVKEFLESDEESLEGYTVEVTLYPVVREEDEEE
;
A
#
# COMPACT_ATOMS: atom_id res chain seq x y z
N MET A 1 3.82 -15.88 7.46
CA MET A 1 2.89 -15.41 8.51
C MET A 1 2.36 -14.08 8.00
N PRO A 2 1.04 -13.96 7.78
CA PRO A 2 0.47 -12.75 7.24
C PRO A 2 0.65 -11.57 8.19
N LEU A 3 0.53 -10.36 7.65
CA LEU A 3 0.44 -9.14 8.47
C LEU A 3 -0.66 -9.33 9.53
N ASN A 4 -0.32 -9.24 10.82
CA ASN A 4 -1.26 -9.48 11.95
C ASN A 4 -1.72 -8.20 12.67
N GLN A 5 -1.16 -7.06 12.30
CA GLN A 5 -1.52 -5.74 12.81
C GLN A 5 -1.30 -4.70 11.73
N ALA A 6 -2.05 -3.60 11.80
CA ALA A 6 -1.85 -2.49 10.88
C ALA A 6 -0.46 -1.88 11.06
N VAL A 7 0.21 -1.54 9.95
CA VAL A 7 1.52 -0.88 9.96
C VAL A 7 1.49 0.34 9.06
N SER A 8 1.91 1.48 9.61
CA SER A 8 2.00 2.74 8.90
C SER A 8 3.46 3.14 8.64
N PHE A 9 3.72 3.68 7.45
CA PHE A 9 5.01 4.23 7.08
C PHE A 9 4.85 5.33 6.02
N LYS A 10 5.85 6.21 5.92
CA LYS A 10 5.92 7.21 4.85
C LYS A 10 6.73 6.66 3.69
N ALA A 11 6.27 6.94 2.48
CA ALA A 11 6.96 6.52 1.27
C ALA A 11 6.81 7.57 0.16
N VAL A 12 7.78 7.61 -0.73
CA VAL A 12 7.70 8.39 -1.97
C VAL A 12 7.08 7.53 -3.05
N VAL A 13 6.10 8.07 -3.77
CA VAL A 13 5.55 7.41 -4.95
C VAL A 13 6.57 7.50 -6.08
N GLN A 14 7.02 6.35 -6.56
CA GLN A 14 7.98 6.21 -7.65
C GLN A 14 7.29 6.07 -9.00
N LYS A 15 8.11 6.06 -10.06
CA LYS A 15 7.70 5.79 -11.43
C LYS A 15 6.70 4.64 -11.54
N ASN A 16 5.69 4.82 -12.37
CA ASN A 16 4.58 3.87 -12.55
C ASN A 16 3.70 3.69 -11.31
N ARG A 17 3.57 4.73 -10.47
CA ARG A 17 2.75 4.72 -9.25
C ARG A 17 3.16 3.64 -8.25
N ARG A 18 4.45 3.38 -8.15
CA ARG A 18 4.98 2.30 -7.28
C ARG A 18 5.36 2.85 -5.91
N ILE A 19 5.06 2.08 -4.88
CA ILE A 19 5.44 2.38 -3.50
C ILE A 19 6.31 1.22 -3.01
N HIS A 20 7.49 1.53 -2.50
CA HIS A 20 8.30 0.53 -1.80
C HIS A 20 7.80 0.32 -0.38
N ILE A 21 7.54 -0.92 -0.01
CA ILE A 21 7.38 -1.28 1.40
C ILE A 21 8.79 -1.31 2.02
N PRO A 22 9.06 -0.62 3.13
CA PRO A 22 10.38 -0.65 3.76
C PRO A 22 10.85 -2.07 4.08
N VAL A 23 12.14 -2.34 3.87
CA VAL A 23 12.75 -3.66 4.14
C VAL A 23 12.46 -4.14 5.57
N LEU A 24 12.59 -3.23 6.54
CA LEU A 24 12.33 -3.51 7.96
C LEU A 24 10.88 -3.97 8.21
N VAL A 25 9.91 -3.37 7.52
CA VAL A 25 8.50 -3.78 7.61
C VAL A 25 8.33 -5.18 7.01
N ARG A 26 8.87 -5.42 5.82
CA ARG A 26 8.79 -6.75 5.18
C ARG A 26 9.41 -7.84 6.05
N TRP A 27 10.55 -7.59 6.67
CA TRP A 27 11.23 -8.56 7.53
C TRP A 27 10.48 -8.79 8.84
N ARG A 28 10.06 -7.71 9.51
CA ARG A 28 9.36 -7.81 10.79
C ARG A 28 8.07 -8.62 10.69
N PHE A 29 7.34 -8.45 9.60
CA PHE A 29 6.07 -9.16 9.36
C PHE A 29 6.21 -10.36 8.42
N LYS A 30 7.43 -10.72 8.02
CA LYS A 30 7.71 -11.84 7.10
C LYS A 30 6.81 -11.82 5.85
N LEU A 31 6.62 -10.64 5.26
CA LEU A 31 5.73 -10.43 4.12
C LEU A 31 6.22 -11.19 2.89
N GLU A 32 5.30 -11.85 2.19
CA GLU A 32 5.63 -12.71 1.04
C GLU A 32 5.16 -12.12 -0.28
N SER A 33 5.91 -12.40 -1.35
CA SER A 33 5.52 -11.96 -2.70
C SER A 33 4.14 -12.51 -3.04
N GLY A 34 3.27 -11.63 -3.53
CA GLY A 34 1.93 -11.97 -3.94
C GLY A 34 0.89 -11.90 -2.83
N GLU A 35 1.28 -11.59 -1.59
CA GLU A 35 0.37 -11.28 -0.49
C GLU A 35 -0.46 -10.02 -0.82
N VAL A 36 -1.72 -10.02 -0.38
CA VAL A 36 -2.69 -8.95 -0.64
C VAL A 36 -2.96 -8.21 0.65
N PHE A 37 -2.96 -6.88 0.58
CA PHE A 37 -3.19 -5.99 1.71
C PHE A 37 -4.35 -5.06 1.39
N LYS A 38 -5.11 -4.68 2.41
CA LYS A 38 -5.89 -3.45 2.33
C LYS A 38 -4.95 -2.29 2.61
N VAL A 39 -4.82 -1.39 1.65
CA VAL A 39 -3.89 -0.25 1.69
C VAL A 39 -4.70 1.01 1.89
N HIS A 40 -4.39 1.76 2.94
CA HIS A 40 -4.82 3.15 3.08
C HIS A 40 -3.67 4.05 2.66
N LEU A 41 -3.94 4.94 1.72
CA LEU A 41 -3.07 6.03 1.33
C LEU A 41 -3.59 7.32 1.93
N LYS A 42 -2.68 8.18 2.38
CA LYS A 42 -3.01 9.52 2.86
C LYS A 42 -2.01 10.53 2.32
N PHE A 43 -2.54 11.62 1.78
CA PHE A 43 -1.78 12.74 1.25
C PHE A 43 -2.45 14.05 1.69
N GLY A 44 -1.79 14.78 2.60
CA GLY A 44 -2.40 15.95 3.26
C GLY A 44 -3.69 15.59 4.01
N HIS A 45 -4.80 16.21 3.62
CA HIS A 45 -6.14 15.96 4.17
C HIS A 45 -6.94 14.89 3.41
N ARG A 46 -6.43 14.40 2.27
CA ARG A 46 -7.08 13.39 1.44
C ARG A 46 -6.62 12.00 1.84
N TYR A 47 -7.52 11.04 1.75
CA TYR A 47 -7.23 9.63 1.98
C TYR A 47 -8.01 8.78 1.00
N GLU A 48 -7.43 7.66 0.60
CA GLU A 48 -8.08 6.65 -0.23
C GLU A 48 -7.71 5.25 0.21
N MET A 49 -8.54 4.29 -0.16
CA MET A 49 -8.33 2.88 0.16
C MET A 49 -8.43 1.99 -1.07
N PHE A 50 -7.57 0.98 -1.14
CA PHE A 50 -7.61 -0.02 -2.19
C PHE A 50 -6.96 -1.33 -1.72
N TYR A 51 -7.23 -2.42 -2.43
CA TYR A 51 -6.51 -3.67 -2.24
C TYR A 51 -5.28 -3.72 -3.14
N GLY A 52 -4.13 -3.99 -2.55
CA GLY A 52 -2.84 -4.01 -3.22
C GLY A 52 -2.13 -5.34 -3.02
N ARG A 53 -1.69 -5.95 -4.13
CA ARG A 53 -0.83 -7.14 -4.10
C ARG A 53 0.64 -6.72 -4.09
N MET A 54 1.44 -7.24 -3.16
CA MET A 54 2.89 -6.99 -3.16
C MET A 54 3.56 -7.75 -4.29
N GLY A 55 4.36 -7.04 -5.09
CA GLY A 55 5.21 -7.63 -6.13
C GLY A 55 6.43 -8.36 -5.55
N THR A 56 7.10 -9.14 -6.40
CA THR A 56 8.34 -9.87 -6.03
C THR A 56 9.48 -8.94 -5.59
N ASP A 57 9.44 -7.68 -5.99
CA ASP A 57 10.40 -6.64 -5.64
C ASP A 57 10.03 -5.88 -4.34
N GLY A 58 8.99 -6.33 -3.62
CA GLY A 58 8.54 -5.71 -2.38
C GLY A 58 7.84 -4.36 -2.58
N ARG A 59 7.27 -4.14 -3.78
CA ARG A 59 6.53 -2.92 -4.14
C ARG A 59 5.04 -3.15 -4.22
N LEU A 60 4.28 -2.09 -3.99
CA LEU A 60 2.85 -1.97 -4.28
C LEU A 60 2.64 -1.03 -5.45
N THR A 61 1.58 -1.25 -6.24
CA THR A 61 1.19 -0.34 -7.33
C THR A 61 -0.12 0.34 -6.96
N VAL A 62 -0.14 1.67 -6.97
CA VAL A 62 -1.35 2.45 -6.72
C VAL A 62 -2.23 2.42 -7.99
N PRO A 63 -3.53 2.10 -7.85
CA PRO A 63 -4.46 2.14 -8.97
C PRO A 63 -4.53 3.54 -9.60
N LYS A 64 -4.70 3.59 -10.93
CA LYS A 64 -4.83 4.87 -11.65
C LYS A 64 -6.03 5.70 -11.19
N VAL A 65 -7.13 5.04 -10.81
CA VAL A 65 -8.35 5.72 -10.33
C VAL A 65 -8.07 6.46 -9.02
N THR A 66 -7.44 5.77 -8.05
CA THR A 66 -7.01 6.35 -6.79
C THR A 66 -6.09 7.57 -6.98
N VAL A 67 -5.18 7.54 -7.97
CA VAL A 67 -4.33 8.71 -8.30
C VAL A 67 -5.16 9.91 -8.75
N LYS A 68 -6.19 9.70 -9.58
CA LYS A 68 -7.06 10.78 -10.06
C LYS A 68 -7.87 11.40 -8.94
N GLU A 69 -8.43 10.57 -8.06
CA GLU A 69 -9.17 11.01 -6.87
C GLU A 69 -8.28 11.82 -5.92
N PHE A 70 -7.01 11.43 -5.80
CA PHE A 70 -6.06 12.16 -4.95
C PHE A 70 -5.68 13.55 -5.44
N LEU A 71 -5.60 13.77 -6.75
CA LEU A 71 -5.04 15.00 -7.29
C LEU A 71 -6.10 16.09 -7.50
N GLU A 72 -7.38 15.75 -7.73
CA GLU A 72 -8.46 16.72 -8.08
C GLU A 72 -7.99 17.79 -9.09
N SER A 73 -7.04 17.45 -9.95
CA SER A 73 -6.37 18.36 -10.88
C SER A 73 -5.98 17.58 -12.13
N ASP A 74 -5.58 18.31 -13.18
CA ASP A 74 -5.02 17.74 -14.42
C ASP A 74 -3.62 17.12 -14.22
N GLU A 75 -3.10 17.05 -12.99
CA GLU A 75 -1.84 16.34 -12.74
C GLU A 75 -2.02 14.84 -13.00
N GLU A 76 -1.23 14.33 -13.94
CA GLU A 76 -1.33 12.94 -14.38
C GLU A 76 -0.65 11.94 -13.42
N SER A 77 0.00 12.42 -12.36
CA SER A 77 0.95 11.60 -11.59
C SER A 77 1.19 12.06 -10.16
N LEU A 78 1.19 11.09 -9.22
CA LEU A 78 1.69 11.26 -7.86
C LEU A 78 3.21 11.05 -7.75
N GLU A 79 3.94 10.86 -8.85
CA GLU A 79 5.38 10.61 -8.81
C GLU A 79 6.16 11.73 -8.11
N GLY A 80 7.01 11.36 -7.15
CA GLY A 80 7.80 12.31 -6.35
C GLY A 80 7.10 12.80 -5.08
N TYR A 81 5.78 12.63 -4.95
CA TYR A 81 5.05 12.99 -3.74
C TYR A 81 5.32 12.00 -2.60
N THR A 82 5.39 12.54 -1.38
CA THR A 82 5.47 11.74 -0.15
C THR A 82 4.07 11.48 0.39
N VAL A 83 3.74 10.21 0.58
CA VAL A 83 2.45 9.74 1.09
C VAL A 83 2.64 8.93 2.36
N GLU A 84 1.64 8.98 3.23
CA GLU A 84 1.53 8.08 4.37
C GLU A 84 0.73 6.84 3.93
N VAL A 85 1.28 5.66 4.19
CA VAL A 85 0.76 4.38 3.76
C VAL A 85 0.51 3.54 4.98
N THR A 86 -0.71 3.03 5.13
CA THR A 86 -1.05 2.04 6.15
C THR A 86 -1.46 0.74 5.49
N LEU A 87 -0.79 -0.35 5.82
CA LEU A 87 -1.16 -1.70 5.39
C LEU A 87 -1.98 -2.34 6.49
N TYR A 88 -3.12 -2.91 6.13
CA TYR A 88 -3.99 -3.70 7.00
C TYR A 88 -3.97 -5.17 6.55
N PRO A 89 -4.09 -6.11 7.51
CA PRO A 89 -4.31 -7.51 7.21
C PRO A 89 -5.56 -7.66 6.34
N VAL A 90 -5.53 -8.61 5.42
CA VAL A 90 -6.75 -9.15 4.83
C VAL A 90 -6.99 -10.48 5.53
N VAL A 91 -7.95 -10.51 6.46
CA VAL A 91 -8.38 -11.76 7.09
C VAL A 91 -8.93 -12.64 5.98
N ARG A 92 -8.38 -13.85 5.81
CA ARG A 92 -8.98 -14.86 4.96
C ARG A 92 -10.01 -15.58 5.82
N GLU A 93 -11.21 -15.79 5.30
CA GLU A 93 -12.31 -16.45 6.01
C GLU A 93 -11.96 -17.87 6.51
N GLU A 94 -10.86 -18.46 6.01
CA GLU A 94 -10.33 -19.76 6.44
C GLU A 94 -9.67 -19.77 7.82
N ASP A 95 -9.38 -18.60 8.42
CA ASP A 95 -8.73 -18.49 9.74
C ASP A 95 -9.73 -18.40 10.93
N GLU A 96 -11.05 -18.50 10.68
CA GLU A 96 -12.10 -18.45 11.73
C GLU A 96 -12.52 -19.83 12.29
N GLU A 97 -11.99 -20.94 11.74
CA GLU A 97 -12.26 -22.31 12.22
C GLU A 97 -11.03 -22.96 12.88
N GLU A 98 -10.59 -22.48 14.05
CA GLU A 98 -9.81 -23.30 15.02
C GLU A 98 -10.20 -23.01 16.48
#